data_AF-A0A5B7F0S4-F1
#
_entry.id   AF-A0A5B7F0S4-F1
#
_cell.length_a   1.000
_cell.length_b   1.000
_cell.length_c   1.000
_cell.angle_alpha   90.00
_cell.angle_beta   90.00
_cell.angle_gamma   90.00
#
_symmetry.space_group_name_H-M   'P 1'
#
loop_
_entity.id
_entity.type
_entity.pdbx_description
1 polymer ?
#
loop_
_entity_poly.entity_id
_entity_poly.type
_entity_poly.pdbx_seq_one_letter_code
_entity_poly.pdbx_strand_id
1 'polypeptide(L)'
;MRPREGFFGGQVSRLYGATLGKHHGWLIRTTTSTALFTIPAHATIMQRLAKGKTEVDESVREEMDQVIAAMKAAYDLTQKLYQQYGYLDLP
;
A
#
# COMPACT_ATOMS: atom_id res chain seq x y z
N MET A 1 -14.73 -2.55 -20.12
CA MET A 1 -15.33 -3.14 -18.91
C MET A 1 -14.54 -2.65 -17.71
N ARG A 2 -15.13 -1.84 -16.81
CA ARG A 2 -14.47 -1.48 -15.55
C ARG A 2 -14.43 -2.73 -14.65
N PRO A 3 -13.28 -3.09 -14.04
CA PRO A 3 -13.23 -4.20 -13.09
C PRO A 3 -14.27 -3.96 -12.00
N ARG A 4 -15.04 -5.00 -11.64
CA ARG A 4 -15.91 -4.95 -10.45
C ARG A 4 -15.04 -4.50 -9.28
N GLU A 5 -15.39 -3.37 -8.67
CA GLU A 5 -14.69 -2.83 -7.50
C GLU A 5 -14.84 -3.82 -6.35
N GLY A 6 -13.92 -4.78 -6.25
CA GLY A 6 -13.83 -5.65 -5.10
C GLY A 6 -13.57 -4.82 -3.85
N PHE A 7 -14.07 -5.29 -2.70
CA PHE A 7 -13.84 -4.68 -1.38
C PHE A 7 -12.37 -4.24 -1.24
N PHE A 8 -12.16 -2.93 -1.02
CA PHE A 8 -10.82 -2.32 -0.98
C PHE A 8 -9.94 -2.97 0.09
N GLY A 9 -10.49 -3.27 1.28
CA GLY A 9 -9.77 -4.01 2.32
C GLY A 9 -9.31 -5.40 1.88
N GLY A 10 -10.05 -6.06 0.99
CA GLY A 10 -9.65 -7.34 0.39
C GLY A 10 -8.46 -7.20 -0.56
N GLN A 11 -8.34 -6.09 -1.28
CA GLN A 11 -7.16 -5.80 -2.10
C GLN A 11 -5.94 -5.52 -1.22
N VAL A 12 -6.10 -4.69 -0.18
CA VAL A 12 -5.03 -4.39 0.77
C VAL A 12 -4.56 -5.65 1.51
N SER A 13 -5.48 -6.54 1.91
CA SER A 13 -5.13 -7.81 2.55
C SER A 13 -4.30 -8.72 1.65
N ARG A 14 -4.56 -8.74 0.34
CA ARG A 14 -3.73 -9.49 -0.61
C ARG A 14 -2.33 -8.89 -0.75
N LEU A 15 -2.23 -7.55 -0.86
CA LEU A 15 -0.95 -6.85 -0.96
C LEU A 15 -0.09 -7.03 0.30
N TYR A 16 -0.70 -6.93 1.49
CA TYR A 16 -0.03 -7.22 2.75
C TYR A 16 0.49 -8.66 2.77
N GLY A 17 -0.33 -9.65 2.43
CA GLY A 17 0.07 -11.05 2.40
C GLY A 17 1.21 -11.35 1.42
N ALA A 18 1.26 -10.64 0.28
CA ALA A 18 2.31 -10.77 -0.71
C ALA A 18 3.64 -10.09 -0.33
N THR A 19 3.61 -9.14 0.61
CA THR A 19 4.76 -8.33 1.04
C THR A 19 5.08 -8.59 2.52
N LEU A 20 4.74 -7.66 3.42
CA LEU A 20 5.08 -7.68 4.84
C LEU A 20 4.57 -8.91 5.58
N GLY A 21 3.44 -9.47 5.16
CA GLY A 21 2.85 -10.65 5.79
C GLY A 21 3.78 -11.87 5.80
N LYS A 22 4.77 -11.93 4.90
CA LYS A 22 5.78 -13.01 4.88
C LYS A 22 6.76 -12.94 6.06
N HIS A 23 6.94 -11.76 6.65
CA HIS A 23 7.92 -11.49 7.70
C HIS A 23 7.28 -11.43 9.10
N HIS A 24 5.96 -11.43 9.19
CA HIS A 24 5.23 -11.39 10.46
C HIS A 24 4.82 -12.79 10.94
N GLY A 25 4.94 -13.05 12.25
CA GLY A 25 4.41 -14.25 12.89
C GLY A 25 2.88 -14.32 12.84
N TRP A 26 2.31 -15.49 13.18
CA TRP A 26 0.87 -15.76 13.10
C TRP A 26 0.02 -14.70 13.82
N LEU A 27 0.39 -14.34 15.05
CA LEU A 27 -0.37 -13.39 15.86
C LEU A 27 -0.48 -12.02 15.16
N ILE A 28 0.64 -11.49 14.66
CA ILE A 28 0.67 -10.20 13.96
C ILE A 28 -0.12 -10.28 12.65
N ARG A 29 -0.01 -11.39 11.89
CA ARG A 29 -0.79 -11.57 10.66
C ARG A 29 -2.29 -11.54 10.93
N THR A 30 -2.77 -12.24 11.96
CA THR A 30 -4.18 -12.29 12.34
C THR A 30 -4.69 -10.92 12.78
N THR A 31 -3.93 -10.21 13.61
CA THR A 31 -4.28 -8.87 14.07
C THR A 31 -4.33 -7.88 12.92
N THR A 32 -3.33 -7.89 12.02
CA THR A 32 -3.32 -7.04 10.84
C THR A 32 -4.52 -7.34 9.94
N SER A 33 -4.81 -8.61 9.63
CA SER A 33 -5.99 -8.99 8.85
C SER A 33 -7.28 -8.46 9.46
N THR A 34 -7.40 -8.47 10.79
CA THR A 34 -8.56 -7.90 11.50
C THR A 34 -8.63 -6.37 11.32
N ALA A 35 -7.50 -5.67 11.46
CA ALA A 35 -7.42 -4.23 11.26
C ALA A 35 -7.73 -3.82 9.80
N LEU A 36 -7.40 -4.65 8.81
CA LEU A 36 -7.69 -4.35 7.40
C LEU A 36 -9.20 -4.30 7.09
N PHE A 37 -10.06 -4.91 7.93
CA PHE A 37 -11.51 -4.75 7.81
C PHE A 37 -12.01 -3.36 8.21
N THR A 38 -11.21 -2.58 8.95
CA THR A 38 -11.57 -1.22 9.38
C THR A 38 -11.10 -0.15 8.41
N ILE A 39 -10.47 -0.53 7.29
CA ILE A 39 -10.03 0.42 6.26
C ILE A 39 -11.26 1.06 5.58
N PRO A 40 -11.30 2.39 5.41
CA PRO A 40 -12.40 3.06 4.71
C PRO A 40 -12.54 2.61 3.25
N ALA A 41 -13.69 2.92 2.65
CA ALA A 41 -13.86 2.72 1.21
C ALA A 41 -12.80 3.48 0.39
N HIS A 42 -12.43 2.91 -0.77
CA HIS A 42 -11.44 3.52 -1.68
C HIS A 42 -11.76 4.99 -2.00
N ALA A 43 -13.04 5.29 -2.30
CA ALA A 43 -13.50 6.65 -2.57
C ALA A 43 -13.23 7.61 -1.40
N THR A 44 -13.47 7.17 -0.16
CA THR A 44 -13.21 7.98 1.05
C THR A 44 -11.72 8.27 1.23
N ILE A 45 -10.85 7.30 0.92
CA ILE A 45 -9.39 7.49 0.98
C ILE A 45 -8.96 8.49 -0.10
N MET A 46 -9.43 8.32 -1.32
CA MET A 46 -9.07 9.21 -2.43
C MET A 46 -9.54 10.65 -2.20
N GLN A 47 -10.74 10.84 -1.64
CA GLN A 47 -11.23 12.17 -1.25
C GLN A 47 -10.33 12.84 -0.20
N ARG A 48 -9.83 12.07 0.77
CA ARG A 48 -8.89 12.57 1.79
C ARG A 48 -7.54 12.93 1.18
N LEU A 49 -7.03 12.12 0.26
CA LEU A 49 -5.78 12.38 -0.47
C LEU A 49 -5.90 13.62 -1.35
N ALA A 50 -7.06 13.82 -1.98
CA ALA A 50 -7.38 15.01 -2.76
C ALA A 50 -7.60 16.29 -1.91
N LYS A 51 -7.24 16.27 -0.61
CA LYS A 51 -7.41 17.39 0.35
C LYS A 51 -8.84 17.93 0.41
N GLY A 52 -9.83 17.04 0.25
CA GLY A 52 -11.25 17.42 0.33
C GLY A 52 -11.84 17.97 -0.97
N LYS A 53 -11.12 17.92 -2.10
CA LYS A 53 -11.74 18.15 -3.42
C LYS A 53 -12.87 17.14 -3.64
N THR A 54 -13.99 17.63 -4.19
CA THR A 54 -15.21 16.84 -4.41
C THR A 54 -15.01 15.73 -5.44
N GLU A 55 -14.06 15.90 -6.36
CA GLU A 55 -13.74 14.92 -7.40
C GLU A 55 -12.23 14.64 -7.44
N VAL A 56 -11.89 13.38 -7.66
CA VAL A 56 -10.52 12.95 -8.00
C VAL A 56 -10.30 13.32 -9.45
N ASP A 57 -9.84 14.54 -9.67
CA ASP A 57 -9.46 15.04 -10.99
C ASP A 57 -8.10 14.43 -11.43
N GLU A 58 -7.71 14.69 -12.67
CA GLU A 58 -6.47 14.17 -13.25
C GLU A 58 -5.23 14.70 -12.50
N SER A 59 -5.29 15.90 -11.92
CA SER A 59 -4.17 16.46 -11.15
C SER A 59 -3.88 15.67 -9.88
N VAL A 60 -4.91 15.14 -9.21
CA VAL A 60 -4.72 14.27 -8.04
C VAL A 60 -4.08 12.94 -8.45
N ARG A 61 -4.44 12.40 -9.63
CA ARG A 61 -3.80 11.18 -10.14
C ARG A 61 -2.35 11.40 -10.50
N GLU A 62 -2.03 12.49 -11.19
CA GLU A 62 -0.65 12.87 -11.52
C GLU A 62 0.20 13.05 -10.26
N GLU A 63 -0.34 13.72 -9.21
CA GLU A 63 0.34 13.86 -7.92
C GLU A 63 0.59 12.49 -7.27
N MET A 64 -0.41 11.59 -7.29
CA MET A 64 -0.24 10.23 -6.78
C MET A 64 0.81 9.43 -7.54
N ASP A 65 0.85 9.52 -8.87
CA ASP A 65 1.83 8.83 -9.70
C ASP A 65 3.25 9.33 -9.42
N GLN A 66 3.43 10.64 -9.22
CA GLN A 66 4.71 11.22 -8.82
C GLN A 66 5.15 10.71 -7.44
N VAL A 67 4.23 10.67 -6.48
CA VAL A 67 4.50 10.14 -5.14
C VAL A 67 4.86 8.66 -5.18
N ILE A 68 4.14 7.86 -5.97
CA ILE A 68 4.43 6.42 -6.19
C ILE A 68 5.82 6.24 -6.80
N ALA A 69 6.17 7.04 -7.82
CA ALA A 69 7.48 6.98 -8.46
C ALA A 69 8.61 7.29 -7.45
N ALA A 70 8.44 8.32 -6.63
CA ALA A 70 9.41 8.70 -5.59
C ALA A 70 9.56 7.60 -4.53
N MET A 71 8.45 7.05 -4.02
CA MET A 71 8.47 5.95 -3.05
C MET A 71 9.15 4.70 -3.63
N LYS A 72 8.87 4.38 -4.89
CA LYS A 72 9.49 3.24 -5.58
C LYS A 72 11.00 3.42 -5.73
N ALA A 73 11.45 4.59 -6.16
CA ALA A 73 12.88 4.87 -6.31
C ALA A 73 13.62 4.75 -4.96
N ALA A 74 13.04 5.26 -3.89
CA ALA A 74 13.59 5.11 -2.54
C ALA A 74 13.66 3.64 -2.10
N TYR A 75 12.55 2.90 -2.26
CA TYR A 75 12.50 1.47 -1.93
C TYR A 75 13.54 0.66 -2.72
N ASP A 76 13.61 0.83 -4.04
CA ASP A 76 14.51 0.07 -4.91
C ASP A 76 15.99 0.33 -4.53
N LEU A 77 16.33 1.58 -4.20
CA LEU A 77 17.67 1.94 -3.74
C LEU A 77 18.00 1.29 -2.39
N THR A 78 17.11 1.39 -1.41
CA THR A 78 17.32 0.82 -0.08
C THR A 78 17.39 -0.70 -0.13
N GLN A 79 16.50 -1.35 -0.89
CA GLN A 79 16.48 -2.79 -1.11
C GLN A 79 17.81 -3.27 -1.70
N LYS A 80 18.30 -2.58 -2.75
CA LYS A 80 19.59 -2.90 -3.38
C LYS A 80 20.74 -2.75 -2.40
N LEU A 81 20.74 -1.69 -1.59
CA LEU A 81 21.78 -1.46 -0.59
C LEU A 81 21.80 -2.59 0.45
N TYR A 82 20.65 -2.92 1.04
CA TYR A 82 20.55 -3.99 2.03
C TYR A 82 20.94 -5.34 1.42
N GLN A 83 20.54 -5.61 0.17
CA GLN A 83 20.94 -6.82 -0.54
C GLN A 83 22.45 -6.89 -0.75
N GLN A 84 23.09 -5.79 -1.17
CA GLN A 84 24.53 -5.72 -1.43
C GLN A 84 25.37 -6.06 -0.20
N TYR A 85 24.91 -5.66 0.99
CA TYR A 85 25.62 -5.90 2.24
C TYR A 85 25.10 -7.10 3.03
N GLY A 86 24.12 -7.86 2.50
CA GLY A 86 23.58 -9.05 3.16
C GLY A 86 22.71 -8.74 4.39
N TYR A 87 22.04 -7.58 4.42
CA TYR A 87 21.25 -7.07 5.55
C TYR A 87 19.74 -7.25 5.41
N LEU A 88 19.26 -8.03 4.43
CA LEU A 88 17.82 -8.22 4.23
C LEU A 88 17.14 -8.96 5.40
N ASP A 89 17.89 -9.78 6.12
CA ASP A 89 17.40 -10.62 7.22
C ASP A 89 18.15 -10.32 8.53
N LEU A 90 18.26 -9.03 8.86
CA LEU A 90 18.72 -8.63 10.19
C LEU A 90 17.76 -9.16 11.28
N PRO A 91 18.28 -9.62 12.44
CA PRO A 91 17.47 -10.18 13.51
C PRO A 91 16.58 -9.15 14.21
#